data_AF-A0A960BBC5-F1
#
_entry.id   AF-A0A960BBC5-F1
#
_cell.length_a   1.000
_cell.length_b   1.000
_cell.length_c   1.000
_cell.angle_alpha   90.00
_cell.angle_beta   90.00
_cell.angle_gamma   90.00
#
_symmetry.space_group_name_H-M   'P 1'
#
loop_
_entity.id
_entity.type
_entity.pdbx_description
1 polymer ?
#
loop_
_entity_poly.entity_id
_entity_poly.type
_entity_poly.pdbx_seq_one_letter_code
_entity_poly.pdbx_strand_id
1 'polypeptide(L)'
;LPVTYVVSGERIYFRVDPESVLGELARSMRVLFEVDDIDVPTATGWSVVVRGEATEAPALHQPILPTPWAPGRRSLAVVVTPTAYTGRAVSSDHPRS
;
A
#
# COMPACT_ATOMS: atom_id res chain seq x y z
N LEU A 1 -4.43 5.17 -7.08
CA LEU A 1 -3.30 4.96 -8.03
C LEU A 1 -2.44 3.83 -7.47
N PRO A 2 -2.01 2.84 -8.26
CA PRO A 2 -1.28 1.67 -7.76
C PRO A 2 0.17 2.01 -7.40
N VAL A 3 0.70 1.35 -6.37
CA VAL A 3 2.09 1.47 -5.93
C VAL A 3 2.64 0.09 -5.56
N THR A 4 3.93 -0.12 -5.80
CA THR A 4 4.66 -1.24 -5.21
C THR A 4 5.13 -0.83 -3.82
N TYR A 5 4.82 -1.62 -2.80
CA TYR A 5 5.00 -1.26 -1.40
C TYR A 5 5.72 -2.34 -0.60
N VAL A 6 6.17 -1.97 0.60
CA VAL A 6 6.67 -2.88 1.64
C VAL A 6 6.11 -2.45 2.99
N VAL A 7 5.83 -3.42 3.84
CA VAL A 7 5.47 -3.19 5.25
C VAL A 7 6.72 -3.39 6.10
N SER A 8 7.04 -2.44 6.97
CA SER A 8 8.15 -2.54 7.92
C SER A 8 7.72 -2.01 9.29
N GLY A 9 7.74 -2.88 10.30
CA GLY A 9 7.03 -2.64 11.55
C GLY A 9 5.54 -2.45 11.28
N GLU A 10 4.98 -1.37 11.82
CA GLU A 10 3.56 -1.00 11.63
C GLU A 10 3.35 0.02 10.51
N ARG A 11 4.39 0.32 9.71
CA ARG A 11 4.35 1.36 8.67
C ARG A 11 4.41 0.77 7.27
N ILE A 12 3.80 1.47 6.32
CA ILE A 12 3.76 1.09 4.91
C ILE A 12 4.63 2.07 4.13
N TYR A 13 5.54 1.56 3.31
CA TYR A 13 6.45 2.38 2.52
C TYR A 13 6.33 2.06 1.03
N PHE A 14 6.42 3.08 0.19
CA PHE A 14 6.45 2.92 -1.27
C PHE A 14 7.16 4.10 -1.93
N ARG A 15 7.45 3.96 -3.22
CA ARG A 15 8.03 5.06 -4.03
C ARG A 15 7.03 5.63 -5.02
N VAL A 16 7.08 6.94 -5.19
CA VAL A 16 6.25 7.70 -6.13
C VAL A 16 7.11 8.65 -6.95
N ASP A 17 6.57 9.11 -8.07
CA ASP A 17 7.18 10.18 -8.84
C ASP A 17 6.86 11.51 -8.15
N PRO A 18 7.86 12.33 -7.77
CA PRO A 18 7.64 13.60 -7.09
C PRO A 18 6.79 14.59 -7.89
N GLU A 19 6.73 14.47 -9.21
CA GLU A 19 5.94 15.35 -10.09
C GLU A 19 4.52 14.80 -10.34
N SER A 20 4.19 13.62 -9.81
CA SER A 20 2.85 13.03 -9.93
C SER A 20 1.90 13.49 -8.83
N VAL A 21 0.60 13.24 -9.03
CA VAL A 21 -0.44 13.43 -7.98
C VAL A 21 -0.09 12.68 -6.69
N LEU A 22 0.54 11.51 -6.77
CA LEU A 22 0.99 10.79 -5.57
C LEU A 22 2.21 11.44 -4.89
N GLY A 23 2.97 12.27 -5.60
CA GLY A 23 4.06 13.06 -5.03
C GLY A 23 3.56 14.04 -3.96
N GLU A 24 2.31 14.51 -4.07
CA GLU A 24 1.70 15.39 -3.08
C GLU A 24 1.57 14.74 -1.69
N LEU A 25 1.50 13.39 -1.63
CA LEU A 25 1.41 12.64 -0.37
C LEU A 25 2.58 12.90 0.57
N ALA A 26 3.75 13.29 0.06
CA ALA A 26 4.91 13.61 0.88
C ALA A 26 4.68 14.85 1.78
N ARG A 27 3.66 15.67 1.49
CA ARG A 27 3.35 16.92 2.19
C ARG A 27 2.46 16.76 3.44
N SER A 28 2.37 15.56 4.00
CA SER A 28 1.48 15.23 5.13
C SER A 28 0.00 15.25 4.75
N MET A 29 -0.54 14.10 4.36
CA MET A 29 -1.93 13.95 3.94
C MET A 29 -2.62 12.72 4.54
N ARG A 30 -3.90 12.84 4.86
CA ARG A 30 -4.75 11.68 5.18
C ARG A 30 -4.98 10.83 3.94
N VAL A 31 -4.75 9.53 4.07
CA VAL A 31 -4.89 8.57 2.97
C VAL A 31 -5.69 7.34 3.37
N LEU A 32 -6.23 6.68 2.35
CA LEU A 32 -6.62 5.29 2.40
C LEU A 32 -5.64 4.50 1.54
N PHE A 33 -5.12 3.40 2.07
CA PHE A 33 -4.28 2.45 1.38
C PHE A 33 -4.97 1.10 1.35
N GLU A 34 -5.06 0.47 0.19
CA GLU A 34 -5.77 -0.79 -0.02
C GLU A 34 -4.82 -1.87 -0.50
N VAL A 35 -5.04 -3.08 0.00
CA VAL A 35 -4.49 -4.32 -0.54
C VAL A 35 -5.60 -5.35 -0.59
N ASP A 36 -5.68 -6.08 -1.69
CA ASP A 36 -6.59 -7.19 -1.88
C ASP A 36 -5.89 -8.34 -2.58
N ASP A 37 -6.46 -9.54 -2.43
CA ASP A 37 -6.07 -10.72 -3.18
C ASP A 37 -7.25 -11.68 -3.35
N ILE A 38 -7.23 -12.46 -4.43
CA ILE A 38 -8.29 -13.41 -4.79
C ILE A 38 -7.63 -14.74 -5.16
N ASP A 39 -8.04 -15.80 -4.46
CA ASP A 39 -7.69 -17.18 -4.80
C ASP A 39 -8.84 -17.83 -5.56
N VAL A 40 -8.69 -17.85 -6.90
CA VAL A 40 -9.70 -18.39 -7.82
C VAL A 40 -9.96 -19.90 -7.60
N PRO A 41 -8.93 -20.76 -7.43
CA PRO A 41 -9.13 -22.17 -7.09
C PRO A 41 -10.03 -22.43 -5.88
N THR A 42 -9.85 -21.69 -4.79
CA THR A 42 -10.64 -21.89 -3.56
C THR A 42 -11.90 -21.03 -3.50
N ALA A 43 -12.11 -20.16 -4.50
CA ALA A 43 -13.16 -19.14 -4.49
C ALA A 43 -13.17 -18.33 -3.19
N THR A 44 -11.97 -17.98 -2.71
CA THR A 44 -11.76 -17.12 -1.55
C THR A 44 -11.13 -15.80 -1.96
N GLY A 45 -11.30 -14.79 -1.12
CA GLY A 45 -10.64 -13.51 -1.33
C GLY A 45 -10.66 -12.67 -0.06
N TRP A 46 -9.77 -11.69 -0.01
CA TRP A 46 -9.70 -10.75 1.10
C TRP A 46 -9.34 -9.36 0.62
N SER A 47 -9.70 -8.36 1.42
CA SER A 47 -9.20 -7.01 1.27
C SER A 47 -8.89 -6.40 2.63
N VAL A 48 -7.91 -5.51 2.64
CA VAL A 48 -7.51 -4.70 3.78
C VAL A 48 -7.47 -3.24 3.32
N VAL A 49 -8.20 -2.40 4.03
CA VAL A 49 -8.14 -0.94 3.89
C VAL A 49 -7.52 -0.37 5.14
N VAL A 50 -6.49 0.43 4.94
CA VAL A 50 -5.72 1.12 5.98
C VAL A 50 -6.02 2.61 5.88
N ARG A 51 -6.48 3.20 6.98
CA ARG A 51 -6.53 4.65 7.13
C ARG A 51 -5.26 5.10 7.82
N GLY A 52 -4.64 6.17 7.34
CA GLY A 52 -3.43 6.70 7.94
C GLY A 52 -3.06 8.08 7.46
N GLU A 53 -1.92 8.55 7.92
CA GLU A 53 -1.27 9.78 7.48
C GLU A 53 -0.05 9.40 6.62
N ALA A 54 0.03 9.93 5.41
CA ALA A 54 1.16 9.79 4.51
C ALA A 54 2.08 11.00 4.63
N THR A 55 3.39 10.77 4.74
CA THR A 55 4.41 11.83 4.72
C THR A 55 5.61 11.38 3.88
N GLU A 56 6.54 12.28 3.60
CA GLU A 56 7.86 11.87 3.14
C GLU A 56 8.51 10.92 4.15
N ALA A 57 9.10 9.84 3.67
CA ALA A 57 9.81 8.91 4.52
C ALA A 57 11.16 9.53 4.94
N PRO A 58 11.50 9.57 6.24
CA PRO A 58 12.81 10.03 6.67
C PRO A 58 13.90 9.10 6.10
N ALA A 59 15.01 9.64 5.59
CA ALA A 59 16.08 8.82 5.01
C ALA A 59 16.68 7.82 6.03
N LEU A 60 16.70 8.21 7.30
CA LEU A 60 17.15 7.38 8.41
C LEU A 60 16.12 6.28 8.71
N HIS A 61 16.56 5.03 8.78
CA HIS A 61 15.73 3.84 9.05
C HIS A 61 14.70 3.47 7.96
N GLN A 62 14.87 3.96 6.73
CA GLN A 62 14.08 3.45 5.61
C GLN A 62 14.40 1.97 5.33
N PRO A 63 13.39 1.09 5.17
CA PRO A 63 13.62 -0.26 4.71
C PRO A 63 14.12 -0.26 3.26
N ILE A 64 14.62 -1.41 2.79
CA ILE A 64 14.90 -1.61 1.37
C ILE A 64 13.57 -1.56 0.61
N LEU A 65 13.36 -0.49 -0.15
CA LEU A 65 12.12 -0.30 -0.92
C LEU A 65 12.17 -1.10 -2.23
N PRO A 66 11.07 -1.80 -2.58
CA PRO A 66 10.99 -2.59 -3.80
C PRO A 66 11.10 -1.72 -5.04
N THR A 67 11.61 -2.31 -6.14
CA THR A 67 11.60 -1.66 -7.45
C THR A 67 10.15 -1.47 -7.90
N PRO A 68 9.71 -0.22 -8.17
CA PRO A 68 8.35 0.02 -8.64
C PRO A 68 8.12 -0.63 -9.99
N TRP A 69 6.97 -1.30 -10.14
CA TRP A 69 6.60 -1.90 -11.43
C TRP A 69 6.17 -0.84 -12.45
N ALA A 70 5.56 0.24 -11.97
CA ALA A 70 5.10 1.32 -12.84
C ALA A 70 6.30 2.13 -13.39
N PRO A 71 6.28 2.51 -14.67
CA PRO A 71 7.39 3.21 -15.35
C PRO A 71 7.48 4.68 -14.93
N GLY A 72 8.69 5.23 -14.79
CA GLY A 72 8.94 6.62 -14.41
C GLY A 72 9.94 6.76 -13.27
N ARG A 73 10.38 8.00 -12.98
CA ARG A 73 11.37 8.30 -11.93
C ARG A 73 10.68 8.36 -10.57
N ARG A 74 10.31 7.18 -10.06
CA ARG A 74 9.73 7.04 -8.73
C ARG A 74 10.82 7.05 -7.65
N SER A 75 11.44 8.20 -7.41
CA SER A 75 12.54 8.35 -6.44
C SER A 75 12.09 8.83 -5.05
N LEU A 76 10.89 9.42 -4.94
CA LEU A 76 10.38 9.96 -3.69
C LEU A 76 9.81 8.83 -2.82
N ALA A 77 10.39 8.63 -1.64
CA ALA A 77 9.91 7.65 -0.68
C ALA A 77 8.81 8.25 0.19
N VAL A 78 7.67 7.57 0.26
CA VAL A 78 6.52 7.93 1.10
C VAL A 78 6.33 6.87 2.16
N VAL A 79 5.98 7.30 3.37
CA VAL A 79 5.58 6.43 4.47
C VAL A 79 4.15 6.73 4.88
N VAL A 80 3.34 5.71 5.05
CA VAL A 80 2.02 5.80 5.68
C VAL A 80 2.16 5.28 7.10
N THR A 81 1.78 6.12 8.07
CA THR A 81 1.59 5.73 9.47
C THR A 81 0.11 5.44 9.67
N PRO A 82 -0.27 4.16 9.85
CA PRO A 82 -1.66 3.77 10.02
C PRO A 82 -2.27 4.31 11.31
N THR A 83 -3.56 4.61 11.26
CA THR A 83 -4.40 4.99 12.41
C THR A 83 -5.57 4.05 12.60
N ALA A 84 -5.98 3.33 11.56
CA ALA A 84 -6.97 2.26 11.63
C ALA A 84 -6.78 1.25 10.50
N TYR A 85 -7.20 0.02 10.76
CA TYR A 85 -7.24 -1.08 9.79
C TYR A 85 -8.66 -1.63 9.75
N THR A 86 -9.14 -1.91 8.55
CA THR A 86 -10.37 -2.68 8.33
C THR A 86 -10.07 -3.79 7.35
N GLY A 87 -10.49 -5.01 7.67
CA GLY A 87 -10.30 -6.18 6.82
C GLY A 87 -11.63 -6.87 6.53
N ARG A 88 -11.73 -7.46 5.35
CA ARG A 88 -12.84 -8.34 4.97
C ARG A 88 -12.26 -9.58 4.32
N ALA A 89 -12.73 -10.75 4.73
CA ALA A 89 -12.45 -12.02 4.08
C ALA A 89 -13.78 -12.68 3.67
N VAL A 90 -13.78 -13.35 2.52
CA VAL A 90 -14.93 -14.09 2.01
C VAL A 90 -14.47 -15.45 1.48
N SER A 91 -15.32 -16.47 1.67
CA SER A 91 -15.14 -17.82 1.12
C SER A 91 -16.46 -18.29 0.53
N SER A 92 -16.42 -19.11 -0.53
CA SER A 92 -17.64 -19.73 -1.04
C SER A 92 -18.17 -20.77 -0.05
N ASP A 93 -19.50 -20.80 0.13
CA ASP A 93 -20.15 -21.82 0.97
C ASP A 93 -20.12 -23.22 0.32
N HIS A 94 -19.69 -23.35 -0.94
CA HIS A 94 -19.62 -24.61 -1.69
C HIS A 94 -18.31 -24.68 -2.51
N PRO A 95 -17.60 -25.83 -2.49
CA PRO A 95 -16.51 -26.08 -3.43
C PRO A 95 -17.06 -26.15 -4.85
N ARG A 96 -16.36 -25.55 -5.82
CA ARG A 96 -16.75 -25.65 -7.24
C ARG A 96 -16.65 -27.11 -7.69
N SER A 97 -17.77 -27.63 -8.19
CA SER A 97 -17.92 -28.95 -8.83
C SER A 97 -17.16 -29.05 -10.15
#